data_AF-A0A1I1NRX9-F1
#
_entry.id   AF-A0A1I1NRX9-F1
#
_cell.length_a   1.000
_cell.length_b   1.000
_cell.length_c   1.000
_cell.angle_alpha   90.00
_cell.angle_beta   90.00
_cell.angle_gamma   90.00
#
_symmetry.space_group_name_H-M   'P 1'
#
loop_
_entity.id
_entity.type
_entity.pdbx_description
1 polymer ?
#
loop_
_entity_poly.entity_id
_entity_poly.type
_entity_poly.pdbx_seq_one_letter_code
_entity_poly.pdbx_strand_id
1 'polypeptide(L)'
;MMKKNKWFYTILVVLTISTIGILYFVFFNHGFDITITNKSDQDIKNLIIIDGGKTKQITIPTINSNKQYKTKIYLKDVGENSLTLNYQDNNKKMQKVVIFGYFEGKGKGTIDIVIKSVRQDGTLDIQVKQK
;
A
#
# COMPACT_ATOMS: atom_id res chain seq x y z
N MET A 1 -21.64 53.97 4.14
CA MET A 1 -22.05 52.57 4.37
C MET A 1 -21.66 51.76 3.13
N MET A 2 -20.54 51.02 3.16
CA MET A 2 -20.04 50.28 1.97
C MET A 2 -21.06 49.20 1.55
N LYS A 3 -21.51 49.22 0.29
CA LYS A 3 -22.33 48.14 -0.29
C LYS A 3 -21.50 46.85 -0.23
N LYS A 4 -21.84 45.98 0.72
CA LYS A 4 -21.19 44.67 0.87
C LYS A 4 -21.40 43.89 -0.43
N ASN A 5 -20.32 43.63 -1.16
CA ASN A 5 -20.37 42.96 -2.45
C ASN A 5 -20.75 41.49 -2.20
N LYS A 6 -21.99 41.09 -2.51
CA LYS A 6 -22.51 39.74 -2.21
C LYS A 6 -21.61 38.63 -2.79
N TRP A 7 -20.98 38.92 -3.92
CA TRP A 7 -19.99 38.07 -4.58
C TRP A 7 -18.77 37.74 -3.72
N PHE A 8 -18.33 38.67 -2.85
CA PHE A 8 -17.20 38.44 -1.95
C PHE A 8 -17.50 37.30 -0.97
N TYR A 9 -18.71 37.28 -0.39
CA TYR A 9 -19.11 36.22 0.53
C TYR A 9 -19.29 34.88 -0.18
N THR A 10 -19.83 34.89 -1.40
CA THR A 10 -19.95 33.66 -2.21
C THR A 10 -18.58 33.06 -2.50
N ILE A 11 -17.60 33.87 -2.92
CA ILE A 11 -16.23 33.43 -3.19
C ILE A 11 -15.58 32.87 -1.92
N LEU A 12 -15.77 33.56 -0.78
CA LEU A 12 -15.24 33.12 0.50
C LEU A 12 -15.79 31.74 0.91
N VAL A 13 -17.10 31.50 0.71
CA VAL A 13 -17.76 30.22 1.01
C VAL A 13 -17.27 29.09 0.10
N VAL A 14 -17.10 29.36 -1.21
CA VAL A 14 -16.58 28.34 -2.14
C VAL A 14 -15.15 27.95 -1.74
N LEU A 15 -14.30 28.93 -1.43
CA LEU A 15 -12.93 28.69 -0.99
C LEU A 15 -12.87 27.86 0.29
N THR A 16 -13.71 28.15 1.29
CA THR A 16 -13.74 27.37 2.53
C THR A 16 -14.24 25.95 2.33
N ILE A 17 -15.26 25.73 1.50
CA ILE A 17 -15.73 24.36 1.19
C ILE A 17 -14.65 23.58 0.46
N SER A 18 -13.97 24.20 -0.52
CA SER A 18 -12.88 23.55 -1.26
C SER A 18 -11.71 23.19 -0.35
N THR A 19 -11.28 24.07 0.56
CA THR A 19 -10.19 23.76 1.49
C THR A 19 -10.56 22.64 2.45
N ILE A 20 -11.78 22.63 2.98
CA ILE A 20 -12.28 21.54 3.84
C ILE A 20 -12.28 20.21 3.08
N GLY A 21 -12.74 20.19 1.83
CA GLY A 21 -12.73 18.99 0.99
C GLY A 21 -11.32 18.46 0.75
N ILE A 22 -10.36 19.34 0.45
CA ILE A 22 -8.95 18.96 0.27
C ILE A 22 -8.36 18.41 1.57
N LEU A 23 -8.60 19.09 2.71
CA LEU A 23 -8.11 18.64 4.01
C LEU A 23 -8.70 17.28 4.37
N TYR A 24 -10.01 17.09 4.16
CA TYR A 24 -10.66 15.80 4.40
C TYR A 24 -10.01 14.70 3.55
N PHE A 25 -9.79 14.94 2.27
CA PHE A 25 -9.12 13.98 1.40
C PHE A 25 -7.69 13.66 1.88
N VAL A 26 -6.91 14.65 2.32
CA VAL A 26 -5.53 14.43 2.78
C VAL A 26 -5.47 13.66 4.10
N PHE A 27 -6.34 13.99 5.06
CA PHE A 27 -6.30 13.41 6.40
C PHE A 27 -6.98 12.04 6.49
N PHE A 28 -8.04 11.79 5.71
CA PHE A 28 -8.82 10.55 5.78
C PHE A 28 -8.45 9.52 4.70
N ASN A 29 -7.40 9.77 3.90
CA ASN A 29 -6.87 8.77 2.98
C ASN A 29 -6.02 7.74 3.76
N HIS A 30 -6.70 6.72 4.30
CA HIS A 30 -6.09 5.58 4.97
C HIS A 30 -5.55 4.56 3.97
N GLY A 31 -4.73 3.63 4.44
CA GLY A 31 -4.18 2.54 3.63
C GLY A 31 -2.68 2.62 3.39
N PHE A 32 -2.18 1.58 2.74
CA PHE A 32 -0.75 1.35 2.56
C PHE A 32 -0.35 1.60 1.12
N ASP A 33 0.59 2.52 0.93
CA ASP A 33 1.26 2.70 -0.35
C ASP A 33 2.40 1.68 -0.44
N ILE A 34 2.28 0.73 -1.36
CA ILE A 34 3.22 -0.40 -1.47
C ILE A 34 3.94 -0.33 -2.81
N THR A 35 5.27 -0.39 -2.72
CA THR A 35 6.15 -0.48 -3.86
C THR A 35 6.93 -1.78 -3.78
N ILE A 36 6.85 -2.60 -4.83
CA ILE A 36 7.61 -3.86 -4.94
C ILE A 36 8.57 -3.72 -6.11
N THR A 37 9.87 -3.74 -5.84
CA THR A 37 10.92 -3.70 -6.86
C THR A 37 11.54 -5.08 -6.98
N ASN A 38 11.46 -5.65 -8.18
CA ASN A 38 12.19 -6.83 -8.55
C ASN A 38 13.56 -6.45 -9.12
N LYS A 39 14.64 -6.81 -8.42
CA LYS A 39 16.03 -6.63 -8.88
C LYS A 39 16.67 -7.94 -9.35
N SER A 40 15.94 -9.05 -9.33
CA SER A 40 16.47 -10.30 -9.86
C SER A 40 16.47 -10.28 -11.39
N ASP A 41 17.16 -11.26 -11.96
CA ASP A 41 17.22 -11.60 -13.38
C ASP A 41 15.99 -12.40 -13.87
N GLN A 42 15.02 -12.64 -12.98
CA GLN A 42 13.85 -13.49 -13.26
C GLN A 42 12.54 -12.73 -13.02
N ASP A 43 11.48 -13.10 -13.74
CA ASP A 43 10.13 -12.60 -13.47
C ASP A 43 9.59 -13.21 -12.17
N ILE A 44 9.05 -12.37 -11.29
CA ILE A 44 8.44 -12.84 -10.04
C ILE A 44 6.93 -12.94 -10.22
N LYS A 45 6.39 -14.13 -9.93
CA LYS A 45 4.96 -14.47 -10.03
C LYS A 45 4.44 -14.91 -8.67
N ASN A 46 3.13 -15.11 -8.56
CA ASN A 46 2.47 -15.73 -7.39
C ASN A 46 2.73 -15.01 -6.05
N LEU A 47 2.85 -13.68 -6.10
CA LEU A 47 2.92 -12.84 -4.91
C LEU A 47 1.50 -12.47 -4.46
N ILE A 48 1.23 -12.62 -3.16
CA ILE A 48 -0.06 -12.28 -2.57
C ILE A 48 0.18 -11.51 -1.28
N ILE A 49 -0.46 -10.36 -1.13
CA ILE A 49 -0.49 -9.63 0.15
C ILE A 49 -1.75 -10.01 0.91
N ILE A 50 -1.59 -10.39 2.18
CA ILE A 50 -2.67 -10.85 3.05
C ILE A 50 -2.60 -10.08 4.37
N ASP A 51 -3.77 -9.63 4.85
CA ASP A 51 -3.92 -9.05 6.18
C ASP A 51 -3.88 -10.13 7.28
N GLY A 52 -3.53 -9.73 8.51
CA GLY A 52 -3.45 -10.62 9.67
C GLY A 52 -4.75 -11.37 9.95
N GLY A 53 -5.90 -10.73 9.72
CA GLY A 53 -7.23 -11.34 9.80
C GLY A 53 -7.58 -12.28 8.63
N LYS A 54 -6.74 -12.36 7.59
CA LYS A 54 -6.97 -13.10 6.32
C LYS A 54 -8.30 -12.75 5.63
N THR A 55 -8.84 -11.58 5.92
CA THR A 55 -10.10 -11.09 5.35
C THR A 55 -9.93 -10.51 3.96
N LYS A 56 -8.70 -10.11 3.62
CA LYS A 56 -8.35 -9.52 2.34
C LYS A 56 -7.07 -10.13 1.79
N GLN A 57 -7.16 -10.59 0.54
CA GLN A 57 -6.02 -11.09 -0.22
C GLN A 57 -5.89 -10.29 -1.51
N ILE A 58 -4.68 -9.86 -1.81
CA ILE A 58 -4.39 -9.01 -2.96
C ILE A 58 -3.30 -9.69 -3.78
N THR A 59 -3.71 -10.25 -4.90
CA THR A 59 -2.79 -10.85 -5.86
C THR A 59 -1.99 -9.76 -6.57
N ILE A 60 -0.68 -9.88 -6.52
CA ILE A 60 0.24 -9.00 -7.22
C ILE A 60 0.48 -9.59 -8.61
N PRO A 61 0.36 -8.77 -9.69
CA PRO A 61 0.67 -9.24 -11.03
C PRO A 61 2.14 -9.63 -11.14
N THR A 62 2.48 -10.37 -12.19
CA THR A 62 3.88 -10.68 -12.51
C THR A 62 4.71 -9.40 -12.53
N ILE A 63 5.80 -9.39 -11.78
CA ILE A 63 6.76 -8.28 -11.80
C ILE A 63 7.97 -8.75 -12.61
N ASN A 64 8.09 -8.24 -13.82
CA ASN A 64 9.17 -8.62 -14.71
C ASN A 64 10.54 -8.29 -14.09
N SER A 65 11.58 -9.01 -14.53
CA SER A 65 12.96 -8.76 -14.11
C SER A 65 13.31 -7.26 -14.20
N ASN A 66 13.98 -6.74 -13.15
CA ASN A 66 14.42 -5.34 -13.06
C ASN A 66 13.29 -4.29 -13.16
N LYS A 67 12.03 -4.68 -12.93
CA LYS A 67 10.87 -3.77 -12.92
C LYS A 67 10.30 -3.55 -11.52
N GLN A 68 9.40 -2.58 -11.44
CA GLN A 68 8.73 -2.19 -10.21
C GLN A 68 7.21 -2.21 -10.41
N TYR A 69 6.51 -2.63 -9.37
CA TYR A 69 5.06 -2.55 -9.25
C TYR A 69 4.70 -1.63 -8.08
N LYS A 70 3.71 -0.77 -8.28
CA LYS A 70 3.19 0.15 -7.25
C LYS A 70 1.70 -0.07 -7.10
N THR A 71 1.24 -0.13 -5.87
CA THR A 71 -0.19 -0.25 -5.57
C THR A 71 -0.52 0.40 -4.25
N LYS A 72 -1.81 0.70 -4.06
CA LYS A 72 -2.34 1.19 -2.80
C LYS A 72 -3.38 0.23 -2.25
N ILE A 73 -3.23 -0.15 -0.99
CA ILE A 73 -4.10 -1.12 -0.32
C ILE A 73 -4.91 -0.43 0.76
N TYR A 74 -6.23 -0.52 0.62
CA TYR A 74 -7.18 -0.08 1.63
C TYR A 74 -7.68 -1.26 2.44
N LEU A 75 -7.62 -1.20 3.76
CA LEU A 75 -8.16 -2.23 4.65
C LEU A 75 -9.47 -1.75 5.27
N LYS A 76 -10.30 -2.73 5.66
CA LYS A 76 -11.43 -2.45 6.55
C LYS A 76 -10.90 -2.18 7.94
N ASP A 77 -11.69 -1.45 8.72
CA ASP A 77 -11.40 -1.19 10.12
C ASP A 77 -11.61 -2.49 10.92
N VAL A 78 -10.51 -3.19 11.22
CA VAL A 78 -10.54 -4.46 11.93
C VAL A 78 -9.47 -4.41 13.01
N GLY A 79 -9.91 -4.32 14.27
CA GLY A 79 -9.11 -4.33 15.51
C GLY A 79 -7.58 -4.27 15.34
N GLU A 80 -6.89 -5.31 15.79
CA GLU A 80 -5.44 -5.47 15.63
C GLU A 80 -5.11 -6.21 14.32
N ASN A 81 -4.07 -5.77 13.61
CA ASN A 81 -3.74 -6.33 12.30
C ASN A 81 -2.24 -6.27 11.97
N SER A 82 -1.87 -6.94 10.88
CA SER A 82 -0.54 -6.91 10.25
C SER A 82 -0.67 -7.14 8.74
N LEU A 83 0.39 -6.84 7.96
CA LEU A 83 0.44 -7.18 6.54
C LEU A 83 1.56 -8.16 6.26
N THR A 84 1.24 -9.19 5.49
CA THR A 84 2.19 -10.24 5.10
C THR A 84 2.21 -10.40 3.59
N LEU A 85 3.41 -10.56 3.03
CA LEU A 85 3.64 -10.95 1.66
C LEU A 85 3.90 -12.46 1.63
N ASN A 86 3.05 -13.17 0.91
CA ASN A 86 3.21 -14.58 0.62
C ASN A 86 3.72 -14.75 -0.80
N TYR A 87 4.66 -15.66 -0.96
CA TYR A 87 5.21 -16.08 -2.25
C TYR A 87 5.11 -17.60 -2.35
N GLN A 88 4.67 -18.10 -3.50
CA GLN A 88 4.71 -19.52 -3.84
C GLN A 88 5.67 -19.74 -5.01
N ASP A 89 6.71 -20.55 -4.79
CA ASP A 89 7.63 -20.93 -5.84
C ASP A 89 7.02 -21.94 -6.83
N ASN A 90 7.77 -22.29 -7.86
CA ASN A 90 7.33 -23.27 -8.87
C ASN A 90 7.16 -24.69 -8.29
N ASN A 91 7.83 -25.00 -7.17
CA ASN A 91 7.75 -26.27 -6.45
C ASN A 91 6.66 -26.26 -5.37
N LYS A 92 5.77 -25.26 -5.38
CA LYS A 92 4.68 -25.07 -4.41
C LYS A 92 5.11 -24.78 -2.97
N LYS A 93 6.40 -24.51 -2.73
CA LYS A 93 6.91 -24.08 -1.42
C LYS A 93 6.45 -22.66 -1.13
N MET A 94 5.94 -22.46 0.08
CA MET A 94 5.45 -21.16 0.54
C MET A 94 6.53 -20.43 1.33
N GLN A 95 6.73 -19.15 1.03
CA GLN A 95 7.49 -18.21 1.83
C GLN A 95 6.56 -17.10 2.32
N LYS A 96 6.63 -16.77 3.61
CA LYS A 96 5.85 -15.69 4.22
C LYS A 96 6.79 -14.66 4.83
N VAL A 97 6.56 -13.38 4.53
CA VAL A 97 7.33 -12.25 5.05
C VAL A 97 6.38 -11.22 5.63
N VAL A 98 6.60 -10.77 6.87
CA VAL A 98 5.86 -9.64 7.44
C VAL A 98 6.37 -8.36 6.78
N ILE A 99 5.49 -7.67 6.06
CA ILE A 99 5.83 -6.44 5.33
C ILE A 99 5.39 -5.18 6.07
N PHE A 100 4.42 -5.30 6.97
CA PHE A 100 4.07 -4.29 7.96
C PHE A 100 3.66 -5.00 9.24
N GLY A 101 4.24 -4.58 10.36
CA GLY A 101 4.02 -5.20 11.67
C GLY A 101 2.64 -4.88 12.25
N TYR A 102 2.57 -4.82 13.58
CA TYR A 102 1.34 -4.49 14.30
C TYR A 102 0.81 -3.10 13.93
N PHE A 103 -0.49 -3.01 13.65
CA PHE A 103 -1.25 -1.75 13.60
C PHE A 103 -2.71 -2.00 13.97
N GLU A 104 -3.41 -0.92 14.32
CA GLU A 104 -4.83 -0.96 14.62
C GLU A 104 -5.68 -0.34 13.51
N GLY A 105 -6.88 -0.90 13.35
CA GLY A 105 -7.92 -0.44 12.45
C GLY A 105 -7.52 -0.49 10.97
N LYS A 106 -7.76 0.60 10.24
CA LYS A 106 -7.52 0.66 8.78
C LYS A 106 -6.05 0.72 8.39
N GLY A 107 -5.18 1.11 9.32
CA GLY A 107 -3.75 1.33 9.08
C GLY A 107 -3.44 2.44 8.06
N LYS A 108 -2.20 2.92 8.10
CA LYS A 108 -1.62 3.80 7.08
C LYS A 108 -0.10 3.66 7.13
N GLY A 109 0.54 3.65 5.97
CA GLY A 109 2.00 3.63 5.89
C GLY A 109 2.51 3.49 4.47
N THR A 110 3.82 3.62 4.31
CA THR A 110 4.51 3.32 3.05
C THR A 110 5.40 2.10 3.24
N ILE A 111 5.34 1.17 2.30
CA ILE A 111 6.08 -0.09 2.34
C ILE A 111 6.88 -0.23 1.05
N ASP A 112 8.20 -0.24 1.18
CA ASP A 112 9.12 -0.53 0.09
C ASP A 112 9.67 -1.96 0.24
N ILE A 113 9.36 -2.82 -0.72
CA ILE A 113 9.78 -4.21 -0.79
C ILE A 113 10.76 -4.34 -1.94
N VAL A 114 11.97 -4.82 -1.66
CA VAL A 114 12.99 -5.08 -2.67
C VAL A 114 13.28 -6.58 -2.69
N ILE A 115 12.94 -7.24 -3.79
CA ILE A 115 13.33 -8.61 -4.08
C ILE A 115 14.70 -8.53 -4.76
N LYS A 116 15.75 -8.93 -4.04
CA LYS A 116 17.13 -8.81 -4.49
C LYS A 116 17.51 -9.92 -5.46
N SER A 117 17.11 -11.15 -5.17
CA SER A 117 17.42 -12.34 -5.96
C SER A 117 16.46 -13.47 -5.64
N VAL A 118 16.46 -14.48 -6.52
CA VAL A 118 15.86 -15.79 -6.25
C VAL A 118 16.99 -16.74 -5.84
N ARG A 119 16.86 -17.36 -4.66
CA ARG A 119 17.85 -18.29 -4.13
C ARG A 119 17.72 -19.65 -4.82
N GLN A 120 18.76 -20.47 -4.70
CA GLN A 120 18.80 -21.82 -5.31
C GLN A 120 17.64 -22.71 -4.87
N ASP A 121 17.12 -22.52 -3.65
CA ASP A 121 15.99 -23.27 -3.09
C ASP A 121 14.62 -22.72 -3.50
N GLY A 122 14.58 -21.78 -4.45
CA GLY A 122 13.38 -21.11 -4.94
C GLY A 122 12.91 -19.93 -4.10
N THR A 123 13.43 -19.72 -2.88
CA THR A 123 12.99 -18.61 -2.02
C THR A 123 13.51 -17.26 -2.48
N LEU A 124 12.77 -16.20 -2.17
CA LEU A 124 13.15 -14.83 -2.50
C LEU A 124 14.02 -14.23 -1.39
N ASP A 125 15.12 -13.59 -1.76
CA ASP A 125 15.87 -12.71 -0.86
C ASP A 125 15.18 -11.34 -0.81
N ILE A 126 14.46 -11.06 0.27
CA ILE A 126 13.57 -9.89 0.39
C ILE A 126 14.10 -8.93 1.44
N GLN A 127 14.15 -7.65 1.09
CA GLN A 127 14.34 -6.55 2.02
C GLN A 127 13.06 -5.71 2.10
N VAL A 128 12.63 -5.40 3.32
CA VAL A 128 11.45 -4.55 3.59
C VAL A 128 11.89 -3.28 4.30
N LYS A 129 11.35 -2.13 3.89
CA LYS A 129 11.44 -0.86 4.60
C LYS A 129 10.05 -0.28 4.80
N GLN A 130 9.76 0.15 6.02
CA GLN A 130 8.48 0.73 6.43
C GLN A 130 8.69 2.20 6.79
N LYS A 131 7.71 3.04 6.49
CA LYS A 131 7.65 4.45 6.87
C LYS A 131 6.23 4.85 7.25
#